data_AF-A0A3N4D9D3-F1
#
_entry.id   AF-A0A3N4D9D3-F1
#
_cell.length_a   1.000
_cell.length_b   1.000
_cell.length_c   1.000
_cell.angle_alpha   90.00
_cell.angle_beta   90.00
_cell.angle_gamma   90.00
#
_symmetry.space_group_name_H-M   'P 1'
#
loop_
_entity.id
_entity.type
_entity.pdbx_description
1 polymer ?
#
loop_
_entity_poly.entity_id
_entity_poly.type
_entity_poly.pdbx_seq_one_letter_code
_entity_poly.pdbx_strand_id
1 'polypeptide(L)' 'MKMPETSFFEWQRQFSAEIDCLNHIKKMRWPNGFVCPRCSCEHAYELTTRN' A
#
# COMPACT_ATOMS: atom_id res chain seq x y z
N MET A 1 -6.12 12.37 7.30
CA MET A 1 -5.99 11.80 5.94
C MET A 1 -6.99 12.54 5.06
N LYS A 2 -6.54 13.36 4.10
CA LYS A 2 -7.44 13.98 3.13
C LYS A 2 -7.51 13.04 1.92
N MET A 3 -8.57 12.26 1.82
CA MET A 3 -8.85 11.53 0.57
C MET A 3 -9.30 12.56 -0.46
N PRO A 4 -8.78 12.52 -1.70
CA PRO A 4 -9.32 13.35 -2.76
C PRO A 4 -10.79 12.99 -2.99
N GLU A 5 -11.62 13.99 -3.31
CA GLU A 5 -13.02 13.78 -3.74
C GLU A 5 -13.01 13.15 -5.15
N THR A 6 -12.65 11.87 -5.21
CA THR A 6 -12.66 11.05 -6.41
C THR A 6 -14.01 10.35 -6.49
N SER A 7 -14.67 10.40 -7.64
CA SER A 7 -15.93 9.68 -7.86
C SER A 7 -15.73 8.18 -7.59
N PHE A 8 -16.74 7.50 -7.04
CA PHE A 8 -16.69 6.06 -6.78
C PHE A 8 -16.21 5.25 -7.99
N PHE A 9 -16.63 5.63 -9.20
CA PHE A 9 -16.22 4.98 -10.45
C PHE A 9 -14.74 5.19 -10.81
N GLU A 10 -14.16 6.32 -10.43
CA GLU A 10 -12.74 6.58 -10.60
C GLU A 10 -11.91 5.83 -9.57
N TRP A 11 -12.41 5.76 -8.33
CA TRP A 11 -11.81 4.94 -7.27
C TRP A 11 -11.79 3.45 -7.68
N GLN A 12 -12.92 2.93 -8.16
CA GLN A 12 -13.01 1.54 -8.64
C GLN A 12 -12.07 1.27 -9.83
N ARG A 13 -11.80 2.27 -10.69
CA ARG A 13 -10.80 2.15 -11.76
C ARG A 13 -9.37 2.13 -11.24
N GLN A 14 -9.04 3.00 -10.29
CA GLN A 14 -7.69 3.07 -9.70
C GLN A 14 -7.36 1.85 -8.82
N PHE A 15 -8.37 1.25 -8.21
CA PHE A 15 -8.25 0.12 -7.28
C PHE A 15 -8.96 -1.13 -7.79
N SER A 16 -8.85 -1.37 -9.10
CA SER A 16 -9.56 -2.47 -9.76
C SER A 16 -9.02 -3.85 -9.38
N ALA A 17 -7.74 -3.94 -9.00
CA ALA A 17 -7.12 -5.17 -8.51
C ALA A 17 -6.56 -4.99 -7.09
N GLU A 18 -6.53 -6.09 -6.33
CA GLU A 18 -5.98 -6.10 -4.96
C GLU A 18 -4.53 -5.60 -4.92
N ILE A 19 -3.74 -5.92 -5.95
CA ILE A 19 -2.35 -5.48 -6.08
C ILE A 19 -2.22 -3.95 -6.12
N ASP A 20 -3.17 -3.24 -6.73
CA ASP A 20 -3.16 -1.78 -6.81
C ASP A 20 -3.43 -1.15 -5.43
N CYS A 21 -4.40 -1.71 -4.69
CA CYS A 21 -4.66 -1.35 -3.29
C CYS A 21 -3.41 -1.53 -2.42
N LEU A 22 -2.79 -2.71 -2.49
CA LEU A 22 -1.59 -3.03 -1.72
C LEU A 22 -0.43 -2.09 -2.06
N ASN A 23 -0.17 -1.86 -3.34
CA ASN A 23 0.87 -0.94 -3.80
C ASN A 23 0.64 0.49 -3.34
N HIS A 24 -0.61 0.95 -3.37
CA HIS A 24 -0.96 2.29 -2.90
C HIS A 24 -0.75 2.43 -1.38
N ILE A 25 -1.19 1.44 -0.59
CA ILE A 25 -0.97 1.41 0.86
C ILE A 25 0.52 1.36 1.18
N LYS A 26 1.31 0.55 0.46
CA LYS A 26 2.77 0.47 0.64
C LYS A 26 3.43 1.83 0.43
N LYS A 27 3.10 2.52 -0.67
CA LYS A 27 3.61 3.88 -0.95
C LYS A 27 3.20 4.89 0.11
N MET A 28 1.96 4.81 0.62
CA MET A 28 1.51 5.71 1.69
C MET A 28 2.18 5.44 3.04
N ARG A 29 2.38 4.16 3.40
CA ARG A 29 3.01 3.79 4.67
C ARG A 29 4.51 4.01 4.67
N TRP A 30 5.16 3.78 3.52
CA TRP A 30 6.60 3.79 3.36
C TRP A 30 7.01 4.62 2.12
N PRO A 31 6.84 5.95 2.17
CA PRO A 31 7.16 6.82 1.03
C PRO A 31 8.65 6.81 0.68
N ASN A 32 9.51 6.59 1.67
CA ASN A 32 10.97 6.57 1.52
C ASN A 32 11.54 5.14 1.53
N GLY A 33 10.69 4.12 1.35
CA GLY A 33 11.07 2.72 1.51
C GLY A 33 10.69 2.14 2.87
N PHE A 34 10.53 0.81 2.90
CA PHE A 34 10.24 0.09 4.12
C PHE A 34 11.48 0.07 5.01
N VAL A 35 11.33 0.46 6.28
CA VAL A 35 12.39 0.30 7.28
C VAL A 35 11.76 -0.33 8.52
N CYS A 36 12.30 -1.47 8.95
CA CYS A 36 11.84 -2.12 10.17
C CYS A 36 12.20 -1.27 11.39
N PRO A 37 11.24 -0.85 12.23
CA PRO A 37 11.52 -0.01 13.40
C PRO A 37 12.30 -0.73 14.51
N ARG A 38 12.43 -2.06 14.44
CA ARG A 38 13.13 -2.87 15.45
C ARG A 38 14.60 -3.12 15.09
N CYS A 39 14.91 -3.32 13.81
CA CYS A 39 16.25 -3.72 13.36
C CYS A 39 16.85 -2.82 12.27
N SER A 40 16.12 -1.80 11.81
CA SER A 40 16.53 -0.87 10.74
C SER A 40 16.85 -1.53 9.39
N CYS A 41 16.38 -2.76 9.16
CA CYS A 41 16.52 -3.42 7.87
C CYS A 41 15.51 -2.85 6.86
N GLU A 42 15.95 -2.75 5.60
CA GLU A 42 15.12 -2.29 4.47
C GLU A 42 14.40 -3.42 3.74
N HIS A 43 14.68 -4.68 4.12
CA HIS A 43 14.10 -5.86 3.51
C HIS A 43 12.72 -6.16 4.10
N ALA A 44 11.73 -6.35 3.22
CA ALA A 44 10.40 -6.84 3.52
C ALA A 44 10.01 -7.97 2.58
N TYR A 45 9.10 -8.83 3.03
CA TYR A 45 8.50 -9.89 2.24
C TYR A 45 6.99 -9.72 2.21
N GLU A 46 6.38 -10.03 1.08
CA GLU A 46 4.93 -10.04 0.94
C GLU A 46 4.37 -11.37 1.45
N LEU A 47 3.44 -11.28 2.39
CA LEU A 47 2.71 -12.46 2.86
C LEU A 47 1.62 -12.78 1.83
N THR A 48 1.76 -13.92 1.14
CA THR A 48 0.79 -14.39 0.13
C THR A 48 -0.36 -15.18 0.75
N THR A 49 -0.18 -15.70 1.95
CA THR A 49 -1.22 -16.36 2.74
C THR A 49 -1.11 -15.94 4.19
N ARG A 50 -2.25 -15.94 4.88
CA ARG A 50 -2.33 -15.77 6.33
C ARG A 50 -2.82 -17.11 6.88
N ASN A 51 -1.88 -17.97 7.30
CA ASN A 51 -2.21 -19.22 8.00
C ASN A 51 -2.87 -18.91 9.34
#